data_AF-A0A7S2TZG0-F1
#
_entry.id   AF-A0A7S2TZG0-F1
#
_cell.length_a   1.000
_cell.length_b   1.000
_cell.length_c   1.000
_cell.angle_alpha   90.00
_cell.angle_beta   90.00
_cell.angle_gamma   90.00
#
_symmetry.space_group_name_H-M   'P 1'
#
loop_
_entity.id
_entity.type
_entity.pdbx_description
1 polymer ?
#
loop_
_entity_poly.entity_id
_entity_poly.type
_entity_poly.pdbx_seq_one_letter_code
_entity_poly.pdbx_strand_id
1 'polypeptide(L)'
;MGNAADVGGGPAVGLTSGERAKMAFLENVKKNKFASLPRIVKDHPQYVLAKCVADGIKTVLKKDQKNSPTMTVSKGKKAQEEAITFKIPMKVGGNWTTFDFTAFGDKFYKSLRRKFQVEGEFKTSFDRPFQEFKSNSKSGAYFFFTNDGKYLVKTIKESESRALRNILPQYHHHMTFNEDSILNKILGLYRIQFPRPFRGHSTFNIVVLESLFGSNRFVHKIYDLKGSFKGRTAKEEDIQRAPNERTTNAILMDNDLRAEKKGIMLRPDVAAKIKKQILSDTDWLKSQGMVDYSLIVGIWVEGSIRIKIPRF
;
A
#
# COMPACT_ATOMS: atom_id res chain seq x y z
N MET A 1 5.74 -31.43 37.77
CA MET A 1 6.92 -30.55 37.58
C MET A 1 6.94 -30.07 36.15
N GLY A 2 7.05 -28.76 35.92
CA GLY A 2 7.10 -28.14 34.58
C GLY A 2 6.05 -27.04 34.42
N ASN A 3 6.23 -25.93 35.14
CA ASN A 3 5.42 -24.72 35.02
C ASN A 3 5.45 -24.18 33.59
N ALA A 4 4.27 -23.93 33.03
CA ALA A 4 4.11 -23.13 31.83
C ALA A 4 4.50 -21.68 32.16
N ALA A 5 5.66 -21.26 31.67
CA ALA A 5 6.07 -19.87 31.72
C ALA A 5 5.23 -19.06 30.74
N ASP A 6 4.47 -18.14 31.30
CA ASP A 6 3.74 -17.07 30.66
C ASP A 6 4.69 -16.24 29.79
N VAL A 7 4.63 -16.44 28.47
CA VAL A 7 5.37 -15.61 27.50
C VAL A 7 4.45 -14.45 27.14
N GLY A 8 4.64 -13.33 27.83
CA GLY A 8 3.86 -12.11 27.69
C GLY A 8 3.57 -11.72 26.24
N GLY A 9 2.31 -11.92 25.84
CA GLY A 9 1.77 -11.48 24.57
C GLY A 9 1.59 -9.97 24.55
N GLY A 10 2.56 -9.25 23.98
CA GLY A 10 2.33 -7.88 23.52
C GLY A 10 1.21 -7.86 22.47
N PRO A 11 0.41 -6.77 22.38
CA PRO A 11 -0.76 -6.74 21.51
C PRO A 11 -0.35 -6.98 20.04
N ALA A 12 -0.95 -8.01 19.43
CA ALA A 12 -0.79 -8.29 18.01
C ALA A 12 -1.16 -7.05 17.19
N VAL A 13 -0.23 -6.56 16.37
CA VAL A 13 -0.46 -5.39 15.54
C VAL A 13 -1.19 -5.85 14.28
N GLY A 14 -2.51 -5.90 14.36
CA GLY A 14 -3.35 -6.02 13.18
C GLY A 14 -3.41 -4.69 12.42
N LEU A 15 -2.95 -4.65 11.17
CA LEU A 15 -3.31 -3.61 10.19
C LEU A 15 -4.76 -3.83 9.72
N THR A 16 -5.71 -3.88 10.66
CA THR A 16 -7.07 -4.44 10.49
C THR A 16 -8.09 -3.45 9.92
N SER A 17 -7.69 -2.23 9.56
CA SER A 17 -8.56 -1.24 8.92
C SER A 17 -8.82 -1.48 7.41
N GLY A 18 -8.16 -2.49 6.82
CA GLY A 18 -7.88 -2.57 5.40
C GLY A 18 -8.74 -3.47 4.52
N GLU A 19 -9.54 -4.40 5.03
CA GLU A 19 -10.13 -5.45 4.17
C GLU A 19 -11.07 -4.90 3.09
N ARG A 20 -12.04 -4.05 3.43
CA ARG A 20 -12.94 -3.45 2.43
C ARG A 20 -12.21 -2.53 1.44
N ALA A 21 -11.18 -1.84 1.91
CA ALA A 21 -10.36 -0.98 1.06
C ALA A 21 -9.51 -1.79 0.08
N LYS A 22 -8.92 -2.88 0.58
CA LYS A 22 -8.23 -3.88 -0.22
C LYS A 22 -9.18 -4.46 -1.26
N MET A 23 -10.37 -4.93 -0.88
CA MET A 23 -11.35 -5.49 -1.82
C MET A 23 -11.75 -4.50 -2.91
N ALA A 24 -12.11 -3.27 -2.54
CA ALA A 24 -12.43 -2.25 -3.53
C ALA A 24 -11.22 -1.91 -4.44
N PHE A 25 -9.99 -2.02 -3.94
CA PHE A 25 -8.78 -1.79 -4.74
C PHE A 25 -8.63 -2.89 -5.77
N LEU A 26 -8.71 -4.14 -5.32
CA LEU A 26 -8.64 -5.32 -6.18
C LEU A 26 -9.73 -5.29 -7.25
N GLU A 27 -10.96 -4.87 -6.91
CA GLU A 27 -12.05 -4.73 -7.89
C GLU A 27 -11.73 -3.70 -8.98
N ASN A 28 -11.09 -2.59 -8.63
CA ASN A 28 -10.70 -1.56 -9.60
C ASN A 28 -9.54 -2.02 -10.50
N VAL A 29 -8.56 -2.74 -9.93
CA VAL A 29 -7.52 -3.43 -10.70
C VAL A 29 -8.17 -4.33 -11.73
N LYS A 30 -9.11 -5.17 -11.30
CA LYS A 30 -9.78 -6.14 -12.15
C LYS A 30 -10.56 -5.51 -13.30
N LYS A 31 -11.25 -4.40 -13.03
CA LYS A 31 -12.01 -3.66 -14.05
C LYS A 31 -11.12 -2.79 -14.95
N ASN A 32 -9.79 -2.82 -14.77
CA ASN A 32 -8.81 -1.92 -15.40
C ASN A 32 -9.23 -0.43 -15.28
N LYS A 33 -9.80 -0.07 -14.13
CA LYS A 33 -10.38 1.26 -13.92
C LYS A 33 -9.36 2.29 -13.47
N PHE A 34 -8.06 1.96 -13.35
CA PHE A 34 -7.04 2.93 -12.96
C PHE A 34 -7.01 4.16 -13.87
N ALA A 35 -7.09 3.97 -15.19
CA ALA A 35 -7.16 5.10 -16.13
C ALA A 35 -8.42 5.97 -15.95
N SER A 36 -9.49 5.40 -15.37
CA SER A 36 -10.77 6.07 -15.13
C SER A 36 -10.99 6.54 -13.69
N LEU A 37 -10.03 6.34 -12.78
CA LEU A 37 -10.16 6.82 -11.40
C LEU A 37 -10.20 8.36 -11.38
N PRO A 38 -11.05 8.97 -10.54
CA PRO A 38 -11.17 10.43 -10.46
C PRO A 38 -9.83 11.07 -10.16
N ARG A 39 -9.44 12.08 -10.94
CA ARG A 39 -8.24 12.87 -10.66
C ARG A 39 -8.51 13.86 -9.53
N ILE A 40 -7.59 13.93 -8.58
CA ILE A 40 -7.65 14.86 -7.45
C ILE A 40 -7.07 16.22 -7.91
N VAL A 41 -7.94 17.07 -8.43
CA VAL A 41 -7.64 18.45 -8.86
C VAL A 41 -8.23 19.48 -7.89
N LYS A 42 -8.03 20.79 -8.11
CA LYS A 42 -8.32 21.86 -7.13
C LYS A 42 -9.70 21.78 -6.45
N ASP A 43 -10.73 21.43 -7.21
CA ASP A 43 -12.12 21.39 -6.72
C ASP A 43 -12.46 20.06 -6.02
N HIS A 44 -11.52 19.12 -5.99
CA HIS A 44 -11.71 17.82 -5.38
C HIS A 44 -11.66 17.92 -3.84
N PRO A 45 -12.58 17.27 -3.11
CA PRO A 45 -12.61 17.23 -1.65
C PRO A 45 -11.25 16.93 -0.97
N GLN A 46 -10.46 16.03 -1.55
CA GLN A 46 -9.15 15.61 -1.00
C GLN A 46 -7.96 16.38 -1.55
N TYR A 47 -8.19 17.42 -2.36
CA TYR A 47 -7.12 18.15 -3.04
C TYR A 47 -6.07 18.69 -2.08
N VAL A 48 -6.49 19.31 -0.98
CA VAL A 48 -5.56 19.88 0.01
C VAL A 48 -4.67 18.78 0.59
N LEU A 49 -5.25 17.66 1.04
CA LEU A 49 -4.49 16.55 1.60
C LEU A 49 -3.53 15.94 0.57
N ALA A 50 -4.01 15.66 -0.65
CA ALA A 50 -3.19 15.12 -1.73
C ALA A 50 -2.06 16.08 -2.12
N LYS A 51 -2.31 17.39 -2.16
CA LYS A 51 -1.30 18.40 -2.42
C LYS A 51 -0.23 18.42 -1.32
N CYS A 52 -0.63 18.36 -0.04
CA CYS A 52 0.33 18.25 1.06
C CYS A 52 1.21 17.01 0.96
N VAL A 53 0.64 15.86 0.56
CA VAL A 53 1.39 14.63 0.31
C VAL A 53 2.45 14.86 -0.77
N ALA A 54 2.05 15.35 -1.95
CA ALA A 54 2.97 15.56 -3.05
C ALA A 54 4.08 16.56 -2.68
N ASP A 55 3.71 17.74 -2.18
CA ASP A 55 4.67 18.79 -1.86
C ASP A 55 5.61 18.38 -0.73
N GLY A 56 5.09 17.68 0.28
CA GLY A 56 5.86 17.12 1.38
C GLY A 56 6.89 16.08 0.93
N ILE A 57 6.47 15.09 0.13
CA ILE A 57 7.39 14.06 -0.39
C ILE A 57 8.46 14.70 -1.28
N LYS A 58 8.09 15.60 -2.19
CA LYS A 58 9.06 16.33 -3.04
C LYS A 58 10.05 17.14 -2.22
N THR A 59 9.62 17.74 -1.11
CA THR A 59 10.47 18.47 -0.17
C THR A 59 11.49 17.54 0.48
N VAL A 60 11.05 16.39 1.00
CA VAL A 60 11.95 15.38 1.60
C VAL A 60 12.97 14.87 0.58
N LEU A 61 12.56 14.60 -0.67
CA LEU A 61 13.45 14.09 -1.71
C LEU A 61 14.50 15.11 -2.20
N LYS A 62 14.28 16.40 -1.93
CA LYS A 62 15.20 17.49 -2.27
C LYS A 62 16.06 17.96 -1.09
N LYS A 63 15.92 17.37 0.09
CA LYS A 63 16.56 17.80 1.35
C LYS A 63 18.10 17.85 1.34
N ASP A 64 18.74 17.18 0.37
CA ASP A 64 20.20 17.13 0.24
C ASP A 64 20.72 18.14 -0.82
N GLN A 65 19.87 18.99 -1.40
CA GLN A 65 20.23 19.95 -2.45
C GLN A 65 20.68 21.32 -1.87
N LYS A 66 21.47 22.11 -2.61
CA LYS A 66 22.04 23.39 -2.13
C LYS A 66 21.00 24.41 -1.61
N ASN A 67 19.77 24.38 -2.11
CA ASN A 67 18.67 25.28 -1.71
C ASN A 67 17.59 24.54 -0.90
N SER A 68 18.00 23.67 0.02
CA SER A 68 17.06 22.81 0.75
C SER A 68 16.16 23.62 1.70
N PRO A 69 14.89 23.23 1.84
CA PRO A 69 13.97 23.86 2.79
C PRO A 69 14.47 23.68 4.22
N THR A 70 14.24 24.69 5.07
CA THR A 70 14.57 24.62 6.51
C THR A 70 13.89 23.41 7.14
N MET A 71 14.68 22.59 7.85
CA MET A 71 14.23 21.36 8.47
C MET A 71 14.64 21.29 9.94
N THR A 72 13.80 20.66 10.75
CA THR A 72 14.14 20.28 12.12
C THR A 72 14.34 18.77 12.16
N VAL A 73 15.47 18.32 12.70
CA VAL A 73 15.75 16.90 12.90
C VAL A 73 15.51 16.56 14.36
N SER A 74 14.57 15.67 14.63
CA SER A 74 14.41 15.03 15.93
C SER A 74 15.11 13.67 15.87
N LYS A 75 16.08 13.46 16.77
CA LYS A 75 16.74 12.17 16.94
C LYS A 75 16.15 11.47 18.16
N GLY A 76 15.68 10.24 18.00
CA GLY A 76 15.37 9.38 19.14
C GLY A 76 16.60 8.64 19.65
N LYS A 77 16.38 7.70 20.59
CA LYS A 77 17.43 6.82 21.13
C LYS A 77 17.98 5.88 20.06
N LYS A 78 17.17 5.54 19.05
CA LYS A 78 17.55 4.62 17.96
C LYS A 78 17.50 5.32 16.60
N ALA A 79 18.28 4.86 15.63
CA ALA A 79 18.37 5.47 14.30
C ALA A 79 17.02 5.53 13.55
N GLN A 80 16.15 4.52 13.73
CA GLN A 80 14.81 4.49 13.15
C GLN A 80 13.83 5.50 13.76
N GLU A 81 14.17 6.07 14.92
CA GLU A 81 13.38 7.09 15.59
C GLU A 81 13.74 8.50 15.08
N GLU A 82 14.69 8.62 14.14
CA GLU A 82 14.96 9.87 13.43
C GLU A 82 13.71 10.31 12.65
N ALA A 83 13.29 11.55 12.91
CA ALA A 83 12.19 12.21 12.25
C ALA A 83 12.67 13.57 11.73
N ILE A 84 12.47 13.81 10.44
CA ILE A 84 12.83 15.08 9.79
C ILE A 84 11.55 15.82 9.48
N THR A 85 11.37 17.01 10.06
CA THR A 85 10.16 17.82 9.91
C THR A 85 10.46 19.07 9.09
N PHE A 86 9.61 19.33 8.10
CA PHE A 86 9.63 20.52 7.26
C PHE A 86 8.38 21.36 7.52
N LYS A 87 8.54 22.68 7.57
CA LYS A 87 7.40 23.61 7.57
C LYS A 87 7.12 24.05 6.15
N ILE A 88 6.00 23.63 5.57
CA ILE A 88 5.71 23.83 4.16
C ILE A 88 4.53 24.79 3.98
N PRO A 89 4.74 25.96 3.35
CA PRO A 89 3.66 26.88 3.05
C PRO A 89 2.78 26.34 1.92
N MET A 90 1.47 26.57 2.03
CA MET A 90 0.50 26.24 0.99
C MET A 90 -0.65 27.24 0.97
N LYS A 91 -1.32 27.35 -0.18
CA LYS A 91 -2.58 28.09 -0.29
C LYS A 91 -3.78 27.15 -0.10
N VAL A 92 -4.68 27.51 0.82
CA VAL A 92 -5.98 26.86 1.03
C VAL A 92 -7.05 27.94 0.95
N GLY A 93 -7.96 27.85 -0.02
CA GLY A 93 -9.00 28.87 -0.22
C GLY A 93 -8.44 30.28 -0.46
N GLY A 94 -7.30 30.39 -1.16
CA GLY A 94 -6.63 31.67 -1.41
C GLY A 94 -5.70 32.15 -0.28
N ASN A 95 -5.91 31.69 0.95
CA ASN A 95 -5.11 32.08 2.11
C ASN A 95 -3.87 31.21 2.29
N TRP A 96 -2.77 31.83 2.68
CA TRP A 96 -1.55 31.11 3.04
C TRP A 96 -1.70 30.45 4.42
N THR A 97 -1.26 29.21 4.49
CA THR A 97 -1.11 28.46 5.74
C THR A 97 0.16 27.62 5.65
N THR A 98 0.69 27.18 6.79
CA THR A 98 1.89 26.35 6.85
C THR A 98 1.55 25.06 7.57
N PHE A 99 1.84 23.92 6.95
CA PHE A 99 1.70 22.61 7.57
C PHE A 99 3.07 22.01 7.87
N ASP A 100 3.14 21.16 8.89
CA ASP A 100 4.35 20.42 9.21
C ASP A 100 4.31 19.07 8.48
N PHE A 101 5.38 18.75 7.76
CA PHE A 101 5.57 17.47 7.08
C PHE A 101 6.75 16.73 7.68
N THR A 102 6.48 15.62 8.37
CA THR A 102 7.49 14.80 9.04
C THR A 102 7.74 13.52 8.25
N ALA A 103 9.00 13.24 7.93
CA ALA A 103 9.45 11.96 7.39
C ALA A 103 10.10 11.12 8.50
N PHE A 104 9.60 9.90 8.69
CA PHE A 104 10.13 8.96 9.70
C PHE A 104 11.07 7.95 9.05
N GLY A 105 12.27 7.79 9.62
CA GLY A 105 13.22 6.76 9.18
C GLY A 105 13.61 6.85 7.70
N ASP A 106 13.59 8.05 7.10
CA ASP A 106 13.76 8.22 5.65
C ASP A 106 15.08 7.64 5.12
N LYS A 107 16.14 7.55 5.93
CA LYS A 107 17.38 6.86 5.56
C LYS A 107 17.15 5.39 5.18
N PHE A 108 16.31 4.66 5.94
CA PHE A 108 15.95 3.28 5.65
C PHE A 108 15.12 3.19 4.37
N TYR A 109 14.10 4.03 4.22
CA TYR A 109 13.26 4.04 3.03
C TYR A 109 14.02 4.46 1.76
N LYS A 110 14.93 5.44 1.84
CA LYS A 110 15.84 5.80 0.74
C LYS A 110 16.75 4.64 0.35
N SER A 111 17.21 3.85 1.33
CA SER A 111 17.97 2.61 1.05
C SER A 111 17.11 1.58 0.33
N LEU A 112 15.87 1.34 0.77
CA LEU A 112 14.95 0.40 0.14
C LEU A 112 14.60 0.83 -1.29
N ARG A 113 14.29 2.12 -1.50
CA ARG A 113 14.02 2.67 -2.84
C ARG A 113 15.18 2.46 -3.80
N ARG A 114 16.44 2.53 -3.33
CA ARG A 114 17.63 2.15 -4.13
C ARG A 114 17.74 0.66 -4.37
N LYS A 115 17.54 -0.18 -3.34
CA LYS A 115 17.58 -1.65 -3.45
C LYS A 115 16.57 -2.17 -4.48
N PHE A 116 15.36 -1.60 -4.47
CA PHE A 116 14.30 -1.95 -5.42
C PHE A 116 14.41 -1.23 -6.77
N GLN A 117 15.41 -0.36 -6.95
CA GLN A 117 15.67 0.38 -8.18
C GLN A 117 14.50 1.31 -8.61
N VAL A 118 13.75 1.82 -7.63
CA VAL A 118 12.58 2.70 -7.86
C VAL A 118 12.84 4.16 -7.52
N GLU A 119 14.00 4.52 -6.94
CA GLU A 119 14.30 5.87 -6.45
C GLU A 119 14.14 6.98 -7.52
N GLY A 120 14.51 6.68 -8.79
CA GLY A 120 14.36 7.62 -9.89
C GLY A 120 12.89 7.91 -10.22
N GLU A 121 12.12 6.84 -10.45
CA GLU A 121 10.70 6.94 -10.77
C GLU A 121 9.89 7.55 -9.62
N PHE A 122 10.21 7.14 -8.39
CA PHE A 122 9.59 7.63 -7.15
C PHE A 122 9.63 9.16 -7.06
N LYS A 123 10.73 9.80 -7.48
CA LYS A 123 10.84 11.27 -7.47
C LYS A 123 9.83 11.95 -8.38
N THR A 124 9.51 11.33 -9.52
CA THR A 124 8.67 11.93 -10.57
C THR A 124 7.18 11.58 -10.42
N SER A 125 6.84 10.48 -9.76
CA SER A 125 5.45 10.02 -9.65
C SER A 125 4.54 10.94 -8.84
N PHE A 126 5.11 11.86 -8.05
CA PHE A 126 4.38 12.85 -7.24
C PHE A 126 4.24 14.24 -7.93
N ASP A 127 4.67 14.38 -9.19
CA ASP A 127 4.58 15.64 -9.93
C ASP A 127 3.22 15.86 -10.60
N ARG A 128 2.43 14.80 -10.76
CA ARG A 128 1.11 14.85 -11.40
C ARG A 128 -0.02 14.67 -10.37
N PRO A 129 -1.24 15.16 -10.67
CA PRO A 129 -2.39 14.95 -9.80
C PRO A 129 -2.63 13.47 -9.51
N PHE A 130 -2.80 13.14 -8.23
CA PHE A 130 -3.16 11.80 -7.80
C PHE A 130 -4.54 11.38 -8.34
N GLN A 131 -4.77 10.08 -8.32
CA GLN A 131 -6.08 9.50 -8.58
C GLN A 131 -6.69 9.02 -7.27
N GLU A 132 -7.92 9.44 -6.99
CA GLU A 132 -8.66 9.01 -5.80
C GLU A 132 -9.05 7.55 -5.92
N PHE A 133 -8.80 6.80 -4.86
CA PHE A 133 -9.38 5.50 -4.67
C PHE A 133 -10.29 5.52 -3.43
N LYS A 134 -11.61 5.54 -3.65
CA LYS A 134 -12.57 5.45 -2.55
C LYS A 134 -12.67 4.01 -2.05
N SER A 135 -12.19 3.79 -0.83
CA SER A 135 -12.50 2.55 -0.14
C SER A 135 -13.91 2.61 0.45
N ASN A 136 -14.69 1.54 0.29
CA ASN A 136 -15.93 1.35 1.06
C ASN A 136 -15.64 0.93 2.53
N SER A 137 -14.47 1.30 3.07
CA SER A 137 -14.04 0.94 4.41
C SER A 137 -14.70 1.82 5.45
N LYS A 138 -15.22 1.21 6.52
CA LYS A 138 -15.71 1.93 7.70
C LYS A 138 -14.61 2.72 8.42
N SER A 139 -13.33 2.45 8.12
CA SER A 139 -12.18 3.08 8.79
C SER A 139 -11.95 4.54 8.42
N GLY A 140 -12.58 5.05 7.35
CA GLY A 140 -12.38 6.43 6.89
C GLY A 140 -10.99 6.72 6.30
N ALA A 141 -10.17 5.68 6.05
CA ALA A 141 -8.85 5.86 5.45
C ALA A 141 -8.95 6.38 4.00
N TYR A 142 -8.13 7.36 3.68
CA TYR A 142 -7.93 7.89 2.34
C TYR A 142 -6.88 7.06 1.59
N PHE A 143 -7.14 6.83 0.31
CA PHE A 143 -6.24 6.12 -0.58
C PHE A 143 -6.08 6.90 -1.88
N PHE A 144 -4.84 7.10 -2.30
CA PHE A 144 -4.48 7.78 -3.53
C PHE A 144 -3.51 6.93 -4.33
N PHE A 145 -3.69 6.88 -5.64
CA PHE A 145 -2.66 6.40 -6.55
C PHE A 145 -1.90 7.58 -7.13
N THR A 146 -0.58 7.42 -7.29
CA THR A 146 0.15 8.30 -8.19
C THR A 146 -0.43 8.18 -9.60
N ASN A 147 -0.31 9.24 -10.40
CA ASN A 147 -0.97 9.31 -11.71
C ASN A 147 -0.55 8.18 -12.68
N ASP A 148 0.66 7.66 -12.50
CA ASP A 148 1.20 6.52 -13.25
C ASP A 148 0.79 5.15 -12.69
N GLY A 149 0.06 5.12 -11.57
CA GLY A 149 -0.40 3.91 -10.90
C GLY A 149 0.71 3.12 -10.19
N LYS A 150 1.93 3.66 -10.08
CA LYS A 150 3.09 2.95 -9.52
C LYS A 150 3.08 2.87 -8.00
N TYR A 151 2.51 3.86 -7.32
CA TYR A 151 2.51 3.93 -5.87
C TYR A 151 1.12 4.17 -5.31
N LEU A 152 0.83 3.48 -4.21
CA LEU A 152 -0.34 3.69 -3.38
C LEU A 152 0.05 4.52 -2.16
N VAL A 153 -0.62 5.64 -1.98
CA VAL A 153 -0.57 6.45 -0.76
C VAL A 153 -1.79 6.10 0.07
N LYS A 154 -1.59 5.72 1.33
CA LYS A 154 -2.66 5.35 2.25
C LYS A 154 -2.52 6.12 3.56
N THR A 155 -3.62 6.66 4.08
CA THR A 155 -3.63 7.15 5.46
C THR A 155 -3.79 5.99 6.45
N ILE A 156 -3.03 6.04 7.53
CA ILE A 156 -3.02 5.02 8.58
C ILE A 156 -3.25 5.65 9.95
N LYS A 157 -3.69 4.84 10.92
CA LYS A 157 -3.84 5.26 12.30
C LYS A 157 -2.48 5.53 12.95
N GLU A 158 -2.47 6.30 14.03
CA GLU A 158 -1.24 6.53 14.80
C GLU A 158 -0.65 5.24 15.38
N SER A 159 -1.49 4.29 15.78
CA SER A 159 -1.05 2.96 16.23
C SER A 159 -0.32 2.19 15.12
N GLU A 160 -0.85 2.21 13.90
CA GLU A 160 -0.24 1.58 12.73
C GLU A 160 1.10 2.26 12.36
N SER A 161 1.15 3.61 12.41
CA SER A 161 2.39 4.38 12.20
C SER A 161 3.47 4.06 13.24
N ARG A 162 3.10 3.97 14.53
CA ARG A 162 4.03 3.54 15.60
C ARG A 162 4.54 2.13 15.38
N ALA A 163 3.67 1.19 15.03
CA ALA A 163 4.08 -0.18 14.79
C ALA A 163 5.07 -0.29 13.63
N LEU A 164 4.82 0.42 12.51
CA LEU A 164 5.75 0.45 11.38
C LEU A 164 7.12 1.04 11.76
N ARG A 165 7.16 2.08 12.59
CA ARG A 165 8.43 2.63 13.11
C ARG A 165 9.18 1.63 13.97
N ASN A 166 8.48 0.85 14.78
CA ASN A 166 9.08 -0.13 15.67
C ASN A 166 9.75 -1.29 14.90
N ILE A 167 9.12 -1.76 13.82
CA ILE A 167 9.64 -2.87 13.00
C ILE A 167 10.58 -2.42 11.87
N LEU A 168 10.79 -1.11 11.67
CA LEU A 168 11.51 -0.58 10.51
C LEU A 168 12.92 -1.17 10.33
N PRO A 169 13.76 -1.33 11.37
CA PRO A 169 15.06 -1.97 11.22
C PRO A 169 14.97 -3.42 10.74
N GLN A 170 14.06 -4.20 11.33
CA GLN A 170 13.86 -5.62 11.00
C GLN A 170 13.27 -5.77 9.59
N TYR A 171 12.36 -4.88 9.21
CA TYR A 171 11.79 -4.82 7.87
C TYR A 171 12.84 -4.47 6.84
N HIS A 172 13.65 -3.44 7.10
CA HIS A 172 14.75 -3.05 6.21
C HIS A 172 15.75 -4.20 6.03
N HIS A 173 16.14 -4.88 7.12
CA HIS A 173 17.02 -6.03 7.07
C HIS A 173 16.42 -7.16 6.22
N HIS A 174 15.19 -7.59 6.51
CA HIS A 174 14.51 -8.65 5.76
C HIS A 174 14.44 -8.34 4.27
N MET A 175 13.95 -7.14 3.91
CA MET A 175 13.82 -6.75 2.49
C MET A 175 15.16 -6.52 1.78
N THR A 176 16.25 -6.28 2.52
CA THR A 176 17.58 -6.09 1.93
C THR A 176 18.24 -7.43 1.63
N PHE A 177 18.09 -8.42 2.51
CA PHE A 177 18.77 -9.72 2.41
C PHE A 177 17.89 -10.85 1.86
N ASN A 178 16.59 -10.61 1.67
CA ASN A 178 15.65 -11.53 1.04
C ASN A 178 15.14 -10.93 -0.28
N GLU A 179 15.90 -11.13 -1.37
CA GLU A 179 15.63 -10.48 -2.66
C GLU A 179 14.30 -10.91 -3.30
N ASP A 180 13.88 -12.14 -3.03
CA ASP A 180 12.66 -12.74 -3.57
C ASP A 180 11.41 -12.42 -2.72
N SER A 181 11.56 -11.63 -1.63
CA SER A 181 10.45 -11.24 -0.74
C SER A 181 9.23 -10.73 -1.51
N ILE A 182 8.07 -11.30 -1.17
CA ILE A 182 6.77 -10.94 -1.73
C ILE A 182 5.97 -10.02 -0.79
N LEU A 183 6.57 -9.59 0.33
CA LEU A 183 5.99 -8.56 1.17
C LEU A 183 5.82 -7.26 0.37
N ASN A 184 4.68 -6.59 0.56
CA ASN A 184 4.44 -5.31 -0.11
C ASN A 184 5.51 -4.29 0.28
N LYS A 185 6.08 -3.61 -0.73
CA LYS A 185 7.21 -2.71 -0.55
C LYS A 185 6.73 -1.40 0.06
N ILE A 186 7.17 -1.11 1.28
CA ILE A 186 6.93 0.14 1.98
C ILE A 186 8.06 1.10 1.61
N LEU A 187 7.71 2.18 0.94
CA LEU A 187 8.67 3.12 0.33
C LEU A 187 8.74 4.46 1.06
N GLY A 188 7.91 4.67 2.08
CA GLY A 188 7.98 5.84 2.95
C GLY A 188 6.89 5.87 4.00
N LEU A 189 7.20 6.51 5.13
CA LEU A 189 6.27 6.78 6.22
C LEU A 189 6.37 8.25 6.60
N TYR A 190 5.23 8.95 6.54
CA TYR A 190 5.16 10.39 6.70
C TYR A 190 4.02 10.80 7.63
N ARG A 191 4.08 12.03 8.12
CA ARG A 191 2.99 12.68 8.84
C ARG A 191 2.79 14.11 8.36
N ILE A 192 1.54 14.49 8.18
CA ILE A 192 1.11 15.87 7.95
C ILE A 192 0.44 16.36 9.23
N GLN A 193 0.85 17.53 9.72
CA GLN A 193 0.15 18.22 10.81
C GLN A 193 -0.31 19.60 10.33
N PHE A 194 -1.61 19.85 10.47
CA PHE A 194 -2.21 21.13 10.16
C PHE A 194 -2.29 22.01 11.42
N PRO A 195 -2.08 23.33 11.31
CA PRO A 195 -2.16 24.25 12.45
C PRO A 195 -3.60 24.38 12.98
N ARG A 196 -4.60 24.12 12.13
CA ARG A 196 -6.01 24.00 12.50
C ARG A 196 -6.57 22.71 11.93
N PRO A 197 -7.57 22.08 12.56
CA PRO A 197 -8.15 20.84 12.06
C PRO A 197 -8.62 20.99 10.60
N PHE A 198 -8.09 20.15 9.71
CA PHE A 198 -8.58 20.01 8.35
C PHE A 198 -9.55 18.83 8.31
N ARG A 199 -10.83 19.11 8.01
CA ARG A 199 -11.91 18.09 8.02
C ARG A 199 -12.01 17.33 9.35
N GLY A 200 -11.89 18.05 10.46
CA GLY A 200 -11.94 17.47 11.80
C GLY A 200 -10.65 16.77 12.25
N HIS A 201 -9.60 16.75 11.42
CA HIS A 201 -8.33 16.11 11.73
C HIS A 201 -7.16 17.09 11.67
N SER A 202 -6.40 17.21 12.75
CA SER A 202 -5.17 18.01 12.78
C SER A 202 -3.94 17.24 12.32
N THR A 203 -4.03 15.91 12.18
CA THR A 203 -2.88 15.06 11.85
C THR A 203 -3.30 13.91 10.95
N PHE A 204 -2.49 13.64 9.93
CA PHE A 204 -2.62 12.47 9.06
C PHE A 204 -1.29 11.72 9.00
N ASN A 205 -1.28 10.44 9.37
CA ASN A 205 -0.13 9.56 9.09
C ASN A 205 -0.35 8.89 7.75
N ILE A 206 0.72 8.80 6.96
CA ILE A 206 0.69 8.34 5.58
C ILE A 206 1.77 7.29 5.35
N VAL A 207 1.40 6.18 4.75
CA VAL A 207 2.34 5.20 4.21
C VAL A 207 2.29 5.24 2.69
N VAL A 208 3.46 5.13 2.05
CA VAL A 208 3.60 4.97 0.61
C VAL A 208 4.05 3.56 0.32
N LEU A 209 3.30 2.86 -0.53
CA LEU A 209 3.49 1.47 -0.90
C LEU A 209 3.71 1.37 -2.41
N GLU A 210 4.46 0.37 -2.86
CA GLU A 210 4.42 -0.04 -4.27
C GLU A 210 3.02 -0.58 -4.62
N SER A 211 2.54 -0.25 -5.82
CA SER A 211 1.27 -0.74 -6.33
C SER A 211 1.42 -2.18 -6.84
N LEU A 212 0.60 -3.10 -6.32
CA LEU A 212 0.72 -4.54 -6.59
C LEU A 212 0.50 -4.94 -8.06
N PHE A 213 -0.26 -4.17 -8.84
CA PHE A 213 -0.68 -4.58 -10.18
C PHE A 213 -0.22 -3.67 -11.31
N GLY A 214 0.54 -2.60 -11.00
CA GLY A 214 0.90 -1.58 -11.98
C GLY A 214 -0.30 -1.05 -12.77
N SER A 215 -0.05 -0.27 -13.82
CA SER A 215 -1.10 0.36 -14.64
C SER A 215 -1.40 -0.35 -15.96
N ASN A 216 -0.64 -1.40 -16.34
CA ASN A 216 -0.58 -1.82 -17.75
C ASN A 216 -0.97 -3.26 -18.07
N ARG A 217 -1.41 -4.10 -17.12
CA ARG A 217 -1.85 -5.47 -17.42
C ARG A 217 -3.25 -5.77 -16.91
N PHE A 218 -4.08 -6.31 -17.79
CA PHE A 218 -5.42 -6.77 -17.43
C PHE A 218 -5.34 -8.07 -16.64
N VAL A 219 -5.72 -8.02 -15.37
CA VAL A 219 -5.75 -9.18 -14.48
C VAL A 219 -7.11 -9.86 -14.60
N HIS A 220 -7.11 -11.13 -15.03
CA HIS A 220 -8.32 -11.89 -15.37
C HIS A 220 -9.00 -12.47 -14.13
N LYS A 221 -8.20 -13.02 -13.19
CA LYS A 221 -8.64 -13.48 -11.87
C LYS A 221 -7.76 -12.86 -10.80
N ILE A 222 -8.37 -12.42 -9.71
CA ILE A 222 -7.66 -11.96 -8.52
C ILE A 222 -8.15 -12.79 -7.35
N TYR A 223 -7.21 -13.35 -6.58
CA TYR A 223 -7.48 -14.03 -5.32
C TYR A 223 -6.95 -13.18 -4.17
N ASP A 224 -7.77 -13.07 -3.13
CA ASP A 224 -7.39 -12.63 -1.81
C ASP A 224 -7.34 -13.88 -0.91
N LEU A 225 -6.17 -14.37 -0.51
CA LEU A 225 -6.01 -15.63 0.23
C LEU A 225 -5.48 -15.38 1.64
N LYS A 226 -6.09 -16.04 2.64
CA LYS A 226 -5.71 -15.90 4.07
C LYS A 226 -5.35 -17.22 4.74
N GLY A 227 -5.68 -18.36 4.13
CA GLY A 227 -5.55 -19.68 4.73
C GLY A 227 -6.67 -20.03 5.72
N SER A 228 -7.73 -19.22 5.79
CA SER A 228 -8.92 -19.48 6.60
C SER A 228 -10.16 -19.65 5.70
N PHE A 229 -11.22 -20.27 6.21
CA PHE A 229 -12.39 -20.66 5.39
C PHE A 229 -13.69 -19.94 5.76
N LYS A 230 -13.84 -19.50 7.02
CA LYS A 230 -15.07 -18.87 7.51
C LYS A 230 -15.25 -17.50 6.86
N GLY A 231 -16.30 -17.33 6.06
CA GLY A 231 -16.59 -16.09 5.36
C GLY A 231 -15.62 -15.78 4.20
N ARG A 232 -14.96 -16.82 3.66
CA ARG A 232 -13.92 -16.70 2.62
C ARG A 232 -14.39 -17.27 1.27
N THR A 233 -15.58 -16.88 0.86
CA THR A 233 -16.19 -17.17 -0.45
C THR A 233 -16.57 -15.85 -1.11
N ALA A 234 -16.28 -15.71 -2.40
CA ALA A 234 -16.75 -14.60 -3.18
C ALA A 234 -18.28 -14.59 -3.27
N LYS A 235 -18.87 -13.42 -3.55
CA LYS A 235 -20.31 -13.31 -3.74
C LYS A 235 -20.69 -13.94 -5.07
N GLU A 236 -21.64 -14.86 -5.05
CA GLU A 236 -22.14 -15.60 -6.21
C GLU A 236 -22.57 -14.65 -7.36
N GLU A 237 -23.25 -13.55 -7.03
CA GLU A 237 -23.65 -12.52 -7.99
C GLU A 237 -22.48 -11.91 -8.78
N ASP A 238 -21.30 -11.76 -8.15
CA ASP A 238 -20.11 -11.22 -8.79
C ASP A 238 -19.36 -12.27 -9.63
N ILE A 239 -19.55 -13.56 -9.32
CA ILE A 239 -19.04 -14.69 -10.09
C ILE A 239 -19.86 -14.85 -11.37
N GLN A 240 -21.20 -14.83 -11.27
CA GLN A 240 -22.12 -15.04 -12.39
C GLN A 240 -22.10 -13.91 -13.44
N ARG A 241 -21.66 -12.70 -13.06
CA ARG A 241 -21.45 -11.57 -13.97
C ARG A 241 -20.15 -11.65 -14.80
N ALA A 242 -19.53 -12.82 -14.87
CA ALA A 242 -18.32 -13.06 -15.66
C ALA A 242 -18.62 -13.04 -17.18
N PRO A 243 -17.84 -12.32 -17.99
CA PRO A 243 -18.03 -12.33 -19.45
C PRO A 243 -17.67 -13.66 -20.13
N ASN A 244 -16.88 -14.52 -19.49
CA ASN A 244 -16.57 -15.90 -19.91
C ASN A 244 -15.89 -16.68 -18.77
N GLU A 245 -15.73 -18.00 -18.91
CA GLU A 245 -15.09 -18.88 -17.90
C GLU A 245 -13.63 -18.49 -17.53
N ARG A 246 -12.94 -17.73 -18.40
CA ARG A 246 -11.54 -17.32 -18.21
C ARG A 246 -11.41 -16.00 -17.44
N THR A 247 -12.51 -15.30 -17.20
CA THR A 247 -12.56 -14.00 -16.53
C THR A 247 -13.65 -14.02 -15.46
N THR A 248 -13.55 -13.16 -14.46
CA THR A 248 -14.67 -12.95 -13.51
C THR A 248 -14.66 -11.48 -13.11
N ASN A 249 -15.72 -10.96 -12.52
CA ASN A 249 -15.70 -9.62 -11.89
C ASN A 249 -15.49 -9.69 -10.36
N ALA A 250 -15.58 -10.88 -9.76
CA ALA A 250 -15.43 -11.12 -8.32
C ALA A 250 -13.98 -11.16 -7.85
N ILE A 251 -13.69 -10.67 -6.65
CA ILE A 251 -12.43 -11.00 -5.98
C ILE A 251 -12.62 -12.37 -5.32
N LEU A 252 -11.88 -13.35 -5.82
CA LEU A 252 -11.94 -14.74 -5.37
C LEU A 252 -11.22 -14.87 -4.03
N MET A 253 -11.62 -15.83 -3.22
CA MET A 253 -11.10 -16.09 -1.88
C MET A 253 -10.69 -17.56 -1.72
N ASP A 254 -10.43 -17.98 -0.48
CA ASP A 254 -9.90 -19.30 -0.14
C ASP A 254 -10.82 -20.45 -0.58
N ASN A 255 -12.15 -20.33 -0.37
CA ASN A 255 -13.10 -21.38 -0.76
C ASN A 255 -13.26 -21.47 -2.29
N ASP A 256 -13.16 -20.33 -2.99
CA ASP A 256 -13.26 -20.28 -4.44
C ASP A 256 -12.04 -20.98 -5.08
N LEU A 257 -10.85 -20.76 -4.53
CA LEU A 257 -9.65 -21.48 -4.98
C LEU A 257 -9.74 -22.98 -4.70
N ARG A 258 -10.33 -23.39 -3.58
CA ARG A 258 -10.52 -24.81 -3.24
C ARG A 258 -11.52 -25.51 -4.16
N ALA A 259 -12.53 -24.79 -4.65
CA ALA A 259 -13.51 -25.32 -5.59
C ALA A 259 -12.92 -25.52 -7.01
N GLU A 260 -11.81 -24.83 -7.35
CA GLU A 260 -11.11 -25.02 -8.62
C GLU A 260 -10.43 -26.40 -8.66
N LYS A 261 -10.96 -27.32 -9.48
CA LYS A 261 -10.54 -28.74 -9.55
C LYS A 261 -9.03 -28.96 -9.71
N LYS A 262 -8.33 -28.05 -10.39
CA LYS A 262 -6.88 -28.13 -10.65
C LYS A 262 -6.06 -27.13 -9.82
N GLY A 263 -6.72 -26.26 -9.05
CA GLY A 263 -6.09 -25.11 -8.41
C GLY A 263 -5.30 -24.23 -9.39
N ILE A 264 -4.28 -23.54 -8.87
CA ILE A 264 -3.30 -22.82 -9.69
C ILE A 264 -2.13 -23.75 -9.96
N MET A 265 -2.06 -24.29 -11.17
CA MET A 265 -0.96 -25.17 -11.58
C MET A 265 0.29 -24.35 -11.93
N LEU A 266 1.38 -24.64 -11.25
CA LEU A 266 2.69 -24.03 -11.49
C LEU A 266 3.69 -25.13 -11.87
N ARG A 267 4.75 -24.75 -12.61
CA ARG A 267 5.87 -25.67 -12.79
C ARG A 267 6.46 -26.05 -11.42
N PRO A 268 6.92 -27.30 -11.23
CA PRO A 268 7.43 -27.75 -9.93
C PRO A 268 8.55 -26.87 -9.35
N ASP A 269 9.47 -26.40 -10.18
CA ASP A 269 10.57 -25.50 -9.80
C ASP A 269 10.05 -24.15 -9.27
N VAL A 270 9.06 -23.57 -9.95
CA VAL A 270 8.44 -22.30 -9.58
C VAL A 270 7.61 -22.45 -8.30
N ALA A 271 6.83 -23.53 -8.20
CA ALA A 271 6.02 -23.83 -7.02
C ALA A 271 6.90 -23.97 -5.76
N ALA A 272 8.02 -24.69 -5.87
CA ALA A 272 8.96 -24.86 -4.77
C ALA A 272 9.57 -23.52 -4.31
N LYS A 273 9.96 -22.65 -5.27
CA LYS A 273 10.49 -21.32 -4.98
C LYS A 273 9.46 -20.42 -4.28
N ILE A 274 8.25 -20.33 -4.82
CA ILE A 274 7.17 -19.52 -4.24
C ILE A 274 6.80 -20.04 -2.85
N LYS A 275 6.69 -21.36 -2.67
CA LYS A 275 6.41 -21.96 -1.36
C LYS A 275 7.49 -21.61 -0.34
N LYS A 276 8.77 -21.75 -0.71
CA LYS A 276 9.90 -21.38 0.15
C LYS A 276 9.82 -19.90 0.55
N GLN A 277 9.50 -19.03 -0.40
CA GLN A 277 9.39 -17.60 -0.15
C GLN A 277 8.22 -17.25 0.77
N ILE A 278 7.03 -17.79 0.51
CA ILE A 278 5.85 -17.59 1.36
C ILE A 278 6.18 -17.99 2.80
N LEU A 279 6.81 -19.14 3.00
CA LEU A 279 7.23 -19.60 4.33
C LEU A 279 8.19 -18.61 4.99
N SER A 280 9.25 -18.19 4.29
CA SER A 280 10.22 -17.22 4.80
C SER A 280 9.57 -15.89 5.20
N ASP A 281 8.68 -15.34 4.37
CA ASP A 281 7.99 -14.08 4.67
C ASP A 281 6.98 -14.24 5.81
N THR A 282 6.29 -15.38 5.89
CA THR A 282 5.34 -15.65 6.98
C THR A 282 6.05 -15.88 8.32
N ASP A 283 7.22 -16.52 8.33
CA ASP A 283 8.04 -16.69 9.53
C ASP A 283 8.53 -15.34 10.04
N TRP A 284 8.95 -14.46 9.12
CA TRP A 284 9.30 -13.09 9.46
C TRP A 284 8.09 -12.32 10.02
N LEU A 285 6.93 -12.34 9.35
CA LEU A 285 5.71 -11.69 9.85
C LEU A 285 5.31 -12.17 11.24
N LYS A 286 5.38 -13.49 11.48
CA LYS A 286 5.15 -14.11 12.78
C LYS A 286 6.13 -13.58 13.84
N SER A 287 7.42 -13.49 13.51
CA SER A 287 8.44 -12.95 14.43
C SER A 287 8.19 -11.50 14.83
N GLN A 288 7.49 -10.73 13.99
CA GLN A 288 7.11 -9.35 14.26
C GLN A 288 5.73 -9.20 14.91
N GLY A 289 5.04 -10.30 15.24
CA GLY A 289 3.68 -10.29 15.79
C GLY A 289 2.62 -9.76 14.82
N MET A 290 2.88 -9.82 13.51
CA MET A 290 1.97 -9.39 12.46
C MET A 290 1.01 -10.54 12.11
N VAL A 291 -0.28 -10.22 12.01
CA VAL A 291 -1.36 -11.18 11.68
C VAL A 291 -2.33 -10.55 10.67
N ASP A 292 -3.34 -11.32 10.26
CA ASP A 292 -4.43 -10.88 9.36
C ASP A 292 -4.00 -10.38 7.98
N TYR A 293 -2.78 -10.69 7.56
CA TYR A 293 -2.29 -10.43 6.21
C TYR A 293 -2.96 -11.34 5.19
N SER A 294 -2.83 -11.00 3.91
CA SER A 294 -3.37 -11.80 2.82
C SER A 294 -2.37 -11.90 1.69
N LEU A 295 -2.30 -13.06 1.08
CA LEU A 295 -1.60 -13.26 -0.17
C LEU A 295 -2.53 -12.86 -1.31
N ILE A 296 -2.18 -11.78 -2.01
CA ILE A 296 -2.89 -11.33 -3.19
C ILE A 296 -2.28 -12.01 -4.42
N VAL A 297 -3.10 -12.73 -5.19
CA VAL A 297 -2.66 -13.42 -6.41
C VAL A 297 -3.44 -12.88 -7.60
N GLY A 298 -2.74 -12.31 -8.58
CA GLY A 298 -3.35 -11.96 -9.87
C GLY A 298 -2.94 -12.92 -10.97
N ILE A 299 -3.92 -13.43 -11.71
CA ILE A 299 -3.72 -14.27 -12.88
C ILE A 299 -3.99 -13.43 -14.12
N TRP A 300 -3.00 -13.35 -15.01
CA TRP A 300 -3.21 -12.86 -16.37
C TRP A 300 -3.00 -14.01 -17.37
N VAL A 301 -3.78 -14.02 -18.45
CA VAL A 301 -3.65 -14.98 -19.54
C VAL A 301 -3.13 -14.22 -20.76
N GLU A 302 -2.07 -14.73 -21.38
CA GLU A 302 -1.50 -14.20 -22.62
C GLU A 302 -2.32 -14.67 -23.83
N GLY A 303 -2.60 -13.78 -24.79
CA GLY A 303 -3.39 -14.08 -26.00
C GLY A 303 -4.88 -13.65 -26.00
N SER A 304 -5.37 -13.01 -24.94
CA SER A 304 -6.74 -12.45 -24.89
C SER A 304 -6.85 -11.16 -25.72
N ILE A 305 -7.04 -11.27 -27.04
CA ILE A 305 -7.31 -10.11 -27.92
C ILE A 305 -8.67 -9.50 -27.51
N ARG A 306 -8.68 -8.23 -27.14
CA ARG A 306 -9.93 -7.45 -27.10
C ARG A 306 -10.35 -7.16 -28.53
N ILE A 307 -11.27 -7.94 -29.08
CA ILE A 307 -12.06 -7.48 -30.22
C ILE A 307 -12.93 -6.33 -29.67
N LYS A 308 -12.53 -5.09 -29.94
CA LYS A 308 -13.46 -3.95 -29.86
C LYS A 308 -14.50 -4.20 -30.94
N ILE A 309 -15.66 -4.70 -30.58
CA ILE A 309 -16.82 -4.62 -31.45
C ILE A 309 -17.16 -3.11 -31.52
N PRO A 310 -17.05 -2.47 -32.69
CA PRO A 310 -17.52 -1.09 -32.84
C PRO A 310 -19.00 -1.08 -32.47
N ARG A 311 -19.39 -0.16 -31.57
CA ARG A 311 -20.81 0.17 -31.46
C ARG A 311 -21.16 0.94 -32.73
N PHE A 312 -21.91 0.30 -33.63
CA PHE A 312 -22.62 0.99 -34.70
C PHE A 312 -23.84 1.70 -34.10
#